data_AF-A0A1R3G2K0-F1
#
_entry.id   AF-A0A1R3G2K0-F1
#
_cell.length_a   1.000
_cell.length_b   1.000
_cell.length_c   1.000
_cell.angle_alpha   90.00
_cell.angle_beta   90.00
_cell.angle_gamma   90.00
#
_symmetry.space_group_name_H-M   'P 1'
#
loop_
_entity.id
_entity.type
_entity.pdbx_description
1 polymer ?
#
loop_
_entity_poly.entity_id
_entity_poly.type
_entity_poly.pdbx_seq_one_letter_code
_entity_poly.pdbx_strand_id
1 'polypeptide(L)'
;MAAAASSSMATSRRFSRKAGSNLITANFELKPPPYPLNALEPHMSRETLEYHWGKHHRAYVDNLNKQIVGTGLEGLSLEDTIIVTYNKGDMLPAFNNAAQAWNHEFFWESIKPGGGGKPSGELLDLIERDFGSFEQFIQEFKSAAATQFGSGWAWLAYKANRLDMENAVNPWPSDKDKKLVIVKSPNAVNPLVWDYFPLLTIDVWEHAYYLDFQNRRPDYISMFMEKLVSWEAVSARLEKAKAQAAEREIEEERRRKEEEEEQSDDDDVQLYLDSDTDDSDSE
;
A
#
# COMPACT_ATOMS: atom_id res chain seq x y z
N MET A 1 -30.80 -50.54 66.83
CA MET A 1 -29.33 -50.38 66.76
C MET A 1 -28.97 -50.09 65.31
N ALA A 2 -28.19 -49.04 65.10
CA ALA A 2 -28.07 -48.30 63.84
C ALA A 2 -27.44 -49.11 62.69
N ALA A 3 -28.01 -48.95 61.49
CA ALA A 3 -27.47 -49.41 60.23
C ALA A 3 -26.48 -48.37 59.66
N ALA A 4 -25.34 -48.85 59.20
CA ALA A 4 -24.26 -48.08 58.60
C ALA A 4 -24.64 -47.56 57.21
N ALA A 5 -24.45 -46.26 56.96
CA ALA A 5 -24.48 -45.68 55.63
C ALA A 5 -23.04 -45.39 55.16
N SER A 6 -22.67 -46.04 54.05
CA SER A 6 -21.37 -45.93 53.39
C SER A 6 -21.22 -44.57 52.69
N SER A 7 -20.11 -43.88 52.93
CA SER A 7 -19.75 -42.62 52.25
C SER A 7 -18.90 -42.93 51.01
N SER A 8 -19.45 -42.63 49.83
CA SER A 8 -18.74 -42.70 48.55
C SER A 8 -18.14 -41.32 48.22
N MET A 9 -16.80 -41.21 48.26
CA MET A 9 -16.07 -40.04 47.78
C MET A 9 -16.19 -39.91 46.25
N ALA A 10 -16.93 -38.92 45.79
CA ALA A 10 -16.89 -38.47 44.39
C ALA A 10 -15.67 -37.56 44.18
N THR A 11 -14.70 -38.03 43.40
CA THR A 11 -13.54 -37.25 42.96
C THR A 11 -13.97 -36.26 41.88
N SER A 12 -14.10 -34.99 42.25
CA SER A 12 -14.31 -33.89 41.30
C SER A 12 -13.04 -33.66 40.49
N ARG A 13 -13.03 -34.12 39.23
CA ARG A 13 -12.00 -33.76 38.24
C ARG A 13 -12.17 -32.28 37.88
N ARG A 14 -11.34 -31.42 38.49
CA ARG A 14 -11.13 -30.04 38.02
C ARG A 14 -10.52 -30.09 36.62
N PHE A 15 -11.30 -29.77 35.60
CA PHE A 15 -10.76 -29.35 34.31
C PHE A 15 -10.07 -28.00 34.51
N SER A 16 -8.76 -28.04 34.70
CA SER A 16 -7.92 -26.85 34.54
C SER A 16 -7.93 -26.49 33.06
N ARG A 17 -8.74 -25.49 32.69
CA ARG A 17 -8.53 -24.78 31.44
C ARG A 17 -7.20 -24.04 31.61
N LYS A 18 -6.11 -24.60 31.06
CA LYS A 18 -4.95 -23.79 30.70
C LYS A 18 -5.48 -22.74 29.73
N ALA A 19 -5.62 -21.51 30.19
CA ALA A 19 -5.63 -20.35 29.31
C ALA A 19 -4.23 -20.30 28.69
N GLY A 20 -4.04 -21.06 27.61
CA GLY A 20 -2.99 -20.77 26.66
C GLY A 20 -3.36 -19.43 26.06
N SER A 21 -2.72 -18.36 26.51
CA SER A 21 -2.64 -17.13 25.75
C SER A 21 -1.89 -17.47 24.46
N ASN A 22 -2.63 -17.91 23.44
CA ASN A 22 -2.19 -17.65 22.07
C ASN A 22 -2.29 -16.14 21.92
N LEU A 23 -1.26 -15.43 22.38
CA LEU A 23 -0.95 -14.11 21.87
C LEU A 23 -0.64 -14.35 20.39
N ILE A 24 -1.67 -14.20 19.56
CA ILE A 24 -1.48 -14.01 18.12
C ILE A 24 -0.84 -12.63 18.01
N THR A 25 0.48 -12.58 18.18
CA THR A 25 1.26 -11.36 17.92
C THR A 25 1.38 -11.25 16.42
N ALA A 26 0.47 -10.50 15.81
CA ALA A 26 0.78 -9.91 14.53
C ALA A 26 2.06 -9.06 14.69
N ASN A 27 3.04 -9.28 13.82
CA ASN A 27 4.38 -8.75 14.03
C ASN A 27 4.90 -8.12 12.75
N PHE A 28 4.39 -6.94 12.42
CA PHE A 28 5.10 -6.03 11.53
C PHE A 28 6.39 -5.58 12.24
N GLU A 29 7.52 -5.66 11.55
CA GLU A 29 8.82 -5.26 12.11
C GLU A 29 9.23 -3.88 11.58
N LEU A 30 9.85 -3.07 12.44
CA LEU A 30 10.44 -1.81 12.01
C LEU A 30 11.71 -2.09 11.19
N LYS A 31 11.58 -2.07 9.87
CA LYS A 31 12.73 -2.23 8.97
C LYS A 31 13.66 -1.02 9.08
N PRO A 32 14.99 -1.21 9.25
CA PRO A 32 15.94 -0.11 9.22
C PRO A 32 16.04 0.49 7.81
N PRO A 33 16.43 1.77 7.66
CA PRO A 33 16.79 2.32 6.36
C PRO A 33 17.94 1.50 5.73
N PRO A 34 18.04 1.44 4.39
CA PRO A 34 19.06 0.63 3.70
C PRO A 34 20.48 1.23 3.79
N TYR A 35 20.70 2.18 4.69
CA TYR A 35 21.96 2.89 4.92
C TYR A 35 22.06 3.36 6.38
N PRO A 36 23.28 3.65 6.89
CA PRO A 36 23.47 4.21 8.22
C PRO A 36 22.74 5.55 8.42
N LEU A 37 22.31 5.85 9.66
CA LEU A 37 21.49 7.03 9.96
C LEU A 37 22.17 8.39 9.69
N ASN A 38 23.50 8.42 9.54
CA ASN A 38 24.25 9.62 9.17
C ASN A 38 24.66 9.67 7.70
N ALA A 39 24.28 8.67 6.89
CA ALA A 39 24.76 8.53 5.52
C ALA A 39 24.15 9.55 4.54
N LEU A 40 23.11 10.27 4.96
CA LEU A 40 22.46 11.32 4.17
C LEU A 40 22.96 12.73 4.50
N GLU A 41 23.93 12.86 5.42
CA GLU A 41 24.53 14.17 5.72
C GLU A 41 25.35 14.70 4.53
N PRO A 42 25.39 16.04 4.32
CA PRO A 42 24.77 17.09 5.13
C PRO A 42 23.34 17.44 4.69
N HIS A 43 22.71 16.60 3.88
CA HIS A 43 21.45 16.90 3.20
C HIS A 43 20.21 16.58 4.04
N MET A 44 20.30 15.53 4.86
CA MET A 44 19.35 15.21 5.93
C MET A 44 20.17 14.80 7.16
N SER A 45 19.94 15.46 8.30
CA SER A 45 20.77 15.23 9.48
C SER A 45 20.54 13.86 10.10
N ARG A 46 21.55 13.32 10.78
CA ARG A 46 21.37 12.11 11.59
C ARG A 46 20.24 12.27 12.61
N GLU A 47 20.11 13.46 13.20
CA GLU A 47 19.05 13.77 14.17
C GLU A 47 17.66 13.60 13.53
N THR A 48 17.44 14.12 12.32
CA THR A 48 16.21 13.88 11.56
C THR A 48 15.93 12.39 11.40
N LEU A 49 16.92 11.55 11.05
CA LEU A 49 16.70 10.10 10.91
C LEU A 49 16.41 9.41 12.24
N GLU A 50 17.09 9.80 13.32
CA GLU A 50 16.86 9.24 14.67
C GLU A 50 15.43 9.52 15.16
N TYR A 51 14.88 10.70 14.87
CA TYR A 51 13.48 11.03 15.18
C TYR A 51 12.50 10.40 14.17
N HIS A 52 12.71 10.61 12.88
CA HIS A 52 11.78 10.21 11.83
C HIS A 52 11.65 8.69 11.71
N TRP A 53 12.76 7.96 11.62
CA TRP A 53 12.74 6.50 11.64
C TRP A 53 12.61 5.95 13.09
N GLY A 54 13.47 6.42 13.99
CA GLY A 54 13.61 5.82 15.31
C GLY A 54 12.45 6.09 16.27
N LYS A 55 11.66 7.15 16.06
CA LYS A 55 10.49 7.52 16.87
C LYS A 55 9.19 7.48 16.07
N HIS A 56 9.06 8.25 15.00
CA HIS A 56 7.79 8.35 14.25
C HIS A 56 7.43 7.04 13.56
N HIS A 57 8.31 6.50 12.71
CA HIS A 57 8.09 5.21 12.04
C HIS A 57 7.88 4.07 13.05
N ARG A 58 8.72 4.01 14.10
CA ARG A 58 8.55 3.05 15.20
C ARG A 58 7.16 3.10 15.83
N ALA A 59 6.66 4.30 16.15
CA ALA A 59 5.36 4.45 16.79
C ALA A 59 4.22 3.93 15.90
N TYR A 60 4.29 4.13 14.57
CA TYR A 60 3.31 3.58 13.65
C TYR A 60 3.30 2.04 13.66
N VAL A 61 4.48 1.41 13.59
CA VAL A 61 4.60 -0.05 13.65
C VAL A 61 4.10 -0.60 15.00
N ASP A 62 4.53 -0.01 16.11
CA ASP A 62 4.14 -0.45 17.46
C ASP A 62 2.64 -0.30 17.70
N ASN A 63 2.02 0.77 17.18
CA ASN A 63 0.58 0.99 17.32
C ASN A 63 -0.23 0.10 16.38
N LEU A 64 0.23 -0.12 15.15
CA LEU A 64 -0.39 -1.06 14.23
C LEU A 64 -0.46 -2.46 14.82
N ASN A 65 0.66 -2.97 15.35
CA ASN A 65 0.72 -4.28 15.99
C ASN A 65 -0.26 -4.41 17.17
N LYS A 66 -0.54 -3.32 17.91
CA LYS A 66 -1.56 -3.33 18.97
C LYS A 66 -2.99 -3.31 18.42
N GLN A 67 -3.22 -2.63 17.30
CA GLN A 67 -4.54 -2.43 16.72
C GLN A 67 -5.07 -3.66 15.99
N ILE A 68 -4.19 -4.48 15.42
CA ILE A 68 -4.59 -5.62 14.57
C ILE A 68 -4.86 -6.90 15.36
N VAL A 69 -4.45 -6.99 16.63
CA VAL A 69 -4.70 -8.18 17.46
C VAL A 69 -6.20 -8.41 17.65
N GLY A 70 -6.67 -9.60 17.28
CA GLY A 70 -8.05 -10.04 17.35
C GLY A 70 -8.98 -9.46 16.29
N THR A 71 -8.45 -8.88 15.20
CA THR A 71 -9.24 -8.13 14.21
C THR A 71 -9.44 -8.85 12.86
N GLY A 72 -8.84 -10.02 12.68
CA GLY A 72 -8.81 -10.73 11.40
C GLY A 72 -7.80 -10.14 10.40
N LEU A 73 -7.12 -9.05 10.78
CA LEU A 73 -6.03 -8.44 10.01
C LEU A 73 -4.69 -9.13 10.28
N GLU A 74 -4.63 -10.02 11.28
CA GLU A 74 -3.41 -10.74 11.60
C GLU A 74 -2.95 -11.64 10.45
N GLY A 75 -1.69 -11.48 10.03
CA GLY A 75 -1.08 -12.27 8.97
C GLY A 75 -1.30 -11.74 7.55
N LEU A 76 -2.10 -10.68 7.37
CA LEU A 76 -2.15 -9.96 6.12
C LEU A 76 -0.82 -9.24 5.85
N SER A 77 -0.52 -9.01 4.57
CA SER A 77 0.56 -8.09 4.19
C SER A 77 0.23 -6.66 4.64
N LEU A 78 1.23 -5.79 4.67
CA LEU A 78 1.02 -4.40 5.05
C LEU A 78 0.15 -3.70 4.00
N GLU A 79 0.38 -3.99 2.73
CA GLU A 79 -0.41 -3.55 1.58
C GLU A 79 -1.89 -3.98 1.68
N ASP A 80 -2.15 -5.26 1.94
CA ASP A 80 -3.52 -5.78 2.08
C ASP A 80 -4.22 -5.15 3.29
N THR A 81 -3.50 -4.97 4.40
CA THR A 81 -4.01 -4.29 5.58
C THR A 81 -4.43 -2.86 5.25
N ILE A 82 -3.63 -2.12 4.47
CA ILE A 82 -3.95 -0.76 4.03
C ILE A 82 -5.21 -0.74 3.17
N ILE A 83 -5.28 -1.62 2.17
CA ILE A 83 -6.42 -1.66 1.23
C ILE A 83 -7.72 -1.98 1.96
N VAL A 84 -7.72 -3.01 2.82
CA VAL A 84 -8.88 -3.42 3.62
C VAL A 84 -9.30 -2.30 4.57
N THR A 85 -8.35 -1.70 5.28
CA THR A 85 -8.66 -0.70 6.31
C THR A 85 -8.95 0.69 5.75
N TYR A 86 -8.61 0.98 4.49
CA TYR A 86 -9.05 2.21 3.83
C TYR A 86 -10.57 2.26 3.68
N ASN A 87 -11.21 1.08 3.48
CA ASN A 87 -12.66 0.90 3.48
C ASN A 87 -13.39 1.98 2.66
N LYS A 88 -12.98 2.14 1.39
CA LYS A 88 -13.53 3.13 0.45
C LYS A 88 -13.59 4.55 1.05
N GLY A 89 -12.57 4.94 1.81
CA GLY A 89 -12.47 6.25 2.45
C GLY A 89 -13.11 6.34 3.84
N ASP A 90 -13.91 5.37 4.27
CA ASP A 90 -14.42 5.24 5.65
C ASP A 90 -13.42 4.47 6.52
N MET A 91 -12.25 5.09 6.69
CA MET A 91 -11.04 4.47 7.23
C MET A 91 -11.28 3.79 8.59
N LEU A 92 -10.93 2.51 8.67
CA LEU A 92 -10.91 1.74 9.92
C LEU A 92 -9.73 2.19 10.82
N PRO A 93 -9.79 1.94 12.15
CA PRO A 93 -8.80 2.45 13.11
C PRO A 93 -7.34 2.11 12.81
N ALA A 94 -7.08 0.98 12.15
CA ALA A 94 -5.73 0.52 11.80
C ALA A 94 -5.13 1.22 10.57
N PHE A 95 -5.94 1.87 9.72
CA PHE A 95 -5.51 2.43 8.45
C PHE A 95 -4.33 3.40 8.59
N ASN A 96 -4.45 4.38 9.49
CA ASN A 96 -3.43 5.42 9.60
C ASN A 96 -2.07 4.84 10.01
N ASN A 97 -2.02 3.87 10.93
CA ASN A 97 -0.75 3.26 11.34
C ASN A 97 -0.22 2.30 10.27
N ALA A 98 -1.08 1.52 9.61
CA ALA A 98 -0.70 0.64 8.50
C ALA A 98 -0.09 1.44 7.34
N ALA A 99 -0.81 2.46 6.89
CA ALA A 99 -0.38 3.28 5.77
C ALA A 99 0.86 4.10 6.11
N GLN A 100 0.96 4.69 7.32
CA GLN A 100 2.18 5.40 7.71
C GLN A 100 3.39 4.46 7.84
N ALA A 101 3.25 3.25 8.38
CA ALA A 101 4.34 2.28 8.41
C ALA A 101 4.86 2.00 6.98
N TRP A 102 3.94 1.74 6.05
CA TRP A 102 4.29 1.48 4.65
C TRP A 102 4.92 2.70 3.96
N ASN A 103 4.32 3.89 4.13
CA ASN A 103 4.81 5.13 3.51
C ASN A 103 6.26 5.42 3.94
N HIS A 104 6.58 5.21 5.22
CA HIS A 104 7.92 5.45 5.74
C HIS A 104 8.91 4.40 5.25
N GLU A 105 8.55 3.11 5.26
CA GLU A 105 9.39 2.07 4.66
C GLU A 105 9.71 2.40 3.20
N PHE A 106 8.69 2.76 2.41
CA PHE A 106 8.83 3.16 1.02
C PHE A 106 9.68 4.42 0.84
N PHE A 107 9.58 5.39 1.76
CA PHE A 107 10.38 6.62 1.77
C PHE A 107 11.87 6.36 1.98
N TRP A 108 12.24 5.50 2.93
CA TRP A 108 13.65 5.18 3.18
C TRP A 108 14.32 4.51 1.98
N GLU A 109 13.57 3.70 1.24
CA GLU A 109 14.02 3.10 -0.01
C GLU A 109 14.01 4.08 -1.21
N SER A 110 13.27 5.18 -1.10
CA SER A 110 13.16 6.19 -2.16
C SER A 110 14.37 7.13 -2.23
N ILE A 111 15.22 7.10 -1.20
CA ILE A 111 16.41 7.95 -1.10
C ILE A 111 17.67 7.13 -0.86
N LYS A 112 18.83 7.72 -1.14
CA LYS A 112 20.14 7.10 -0.89
C LYS A 112 21.26 8.13 -0.68
N PRO A 113 22.38 7.73 -0.06
CA PRO A 113 23.62 8.51 -0.08
C PRO A 113 24.09 8.75 -1.52
N GLY A 114 24.43 10.01 -1.85
CA GLY A 114 24.84 10.38 -3.21
C GLY A 114 23.73 10.21 -4.26
N GLY A 115 22.47 10.37 -3.87
CA GLY A 115 21.33 10.37 -4.77
C GLY A 115 21.16 11.67 -5.57
N GLY A 116 19.96 11.86 -6.09
CA GLY A 116 19.62 12.99 -6.95
C GLY A 116 20.08 12.79 -8.40
N GLY A 117 20.31 13.90 -9.11
CA GLY A 117 20.59 13.86 -10.55
C GLY A 117 19.34 13.55 -11.38
N LYS A 118 19.54 12.92 -12.55
CA LYS A 118 18.45 12.51 -13.46
C LYS A 118 18.35 10.98 -13.53
N PRO A 119 17.14 10.42 -13.73
CA PRO A 119 17.00 9.03 -14.10
C PRO A 119 17.55 8.80 -15.51
N SER A 120 17.62 7.54 -15.92
CA SER A 120 18.06 7.14 -17.26
C SER A 120 17.22 5.97 -17.76
N GLY A 121 17.40 5.60 -19.03
CA GLY A 121 16.67 4.50 -19.65
C GLY A 121 15.16 4.74 -19.66
N GLU A 122 14.41 3.65 -19.55
CA GLU A 122 12.95 3.66 -19.72
C GLU A 122 12.23 4.64 -18.77
N LEU A 123 12.70 4.80 -17.53
CA LEU A 123 12.10 5.75 -16.61
C LEU A 123 12.19 7.19 -17.13
N LEU A 124 13.33 7.58 -17.71
CA LEU A 124 13.48 8.92 -18.30
C LEU A 124 12.58 9.07 -19.53
N ASP A 125 12.53 8.04 -20.39
CA ASP A 125 11.69 8.05 -21.59
C ASP A 125 10.19 8.21 -21.24
N LEU A 126 9.70 7.50 -20.22
CA LEU A 126 8.32 7.67 -19.74
C LEU A 126 8.09 9.05 -19.12
N ILE A 127 9.07 9.59 -18.39
CA ILE A 127 8.97 10.95 -17.83
C ILE A 127 8.85 11.97 -18.96
N GLU A 128 9.69 11.89 -19.98
CA GLU A 128 9.66 12.82 -21.11
C GLU A 128 8.37 12.64 -21.94
N ARG A 129 7.88 11.41 -22.08
CA ARG A 129 6.59 11.13 -22.74
C ARG A 129 5.41 11.75 -22.00
N ASP A 130 5.34 11.57 -20.68
CA ASP A 130 4.14 11.90 -19.89
C ASP A 130 4.12 13.33 -19.36
N PHE A 131 5.29 13.93 -19.14
CA PHE A 131 5.45 15.29 -18.62
C PHE A 131 6.14 16.24 -19.60
N GLY A 132 6.47 15.77 -20.81
CA GLY A 132 7.14 16.56 -21.86
C GLY A 132 8.66 16.73 -21.67
N SER A 133 9.15 16.84 -20.44
CA SER A 133 10.58 16.87 -20.11
C SER A 133 10.82 16.53 -18.64
N PHE A 134 12.05 16.13 -18.30
CA PHE A 134 12.44 15.93 -16.90
C PHE A 134 12.30 17.22 -16.07
N GLU A 135 12.62 18.38 -16.64
CA GLU A 135 12.50 19.67 -15.97
C GLU A 135 11.04 20.01 -15.63
N GLN A 136 10.11 19.75 -16.55
CA GLN A 136 8.68 19.93 -16.31
C GLN A 136 8.18 18.97 -15.23
N PHE A 137 8.58 17.70 -15.29
CA PHE A 137 8.30 16.73 -14.22
C PHE A 137 8.79 17.22 -12.85
N ILE A 138 10.03 17.71 -12.75
CA ILE A 138 10.57 18.24 -11.49
C ILE A 138 9.72 19.42 -11.00
N GLN A 139 9.34 20.36 -11.88
CA GLN A 139 8.49 21.50 -11.51
C GLN A 139 7.13 21.05 -10.98
N GLU A 140 6.47 20.12 -11.66
CA GLU A 140 5.19 19.57 -11.23
C GLU A 140 5.29 18.82 -9.90
N PHE A 141 6.32 17.98 -9.73
CA PHE A 141 6.53 17.20 -8.50
C PHE A 141 6.81 18.13 -7.31
N LYS A 142 7.70 19.12 -7.49
CA LYS A 142 7.99 20.13 -6.46
C LYS A 142 6.73 20.93 -6.10
N SER A 143 5.91 21.29 -7.09
CA SER A 143 4.64 21.98 -6.88
C SER A 143 3.64 21.13 -6.09
N ALA A 144 3.48 19.84 -6.43
CA ALA A 144 2.61 18.93 -5.70
C ALA A 144 3.02 18.79 -4.22
N ALA A 145 4.31 18.61 -3.96
CA ALA A 145 4.86 18.53 -2.61
C ALA A 145 4.68 19.84 -1.82
N ALA A 146 4.93 21.00 -2.44
CA ALA A 146 4.80 22.29 -1.78
C ALA A 146 3.34 22.66 -1.48
N THR A 147 2.41 22.31 -2.38
CA THR A 147 0.99 22.67 -2.28
C THR A 147 0.14 21.64 -1.53
N GLN A 148 0.74 20.57 -1.01
CA GLN A 148 0.07 19.69 -0.05
C GLN A 148 -0.11 20.45 1.26
N PHE A 149 -1.32 20.92 1.55
CA PHE A 149 -1.59 21.68 2.76
C PHE A 149 -1.60 20.75 3.99
N GLY A 150 -0.97 21.20 5.08
CA GLY A 150 -0.78 20.40 6.29
C GLY A 150 0.17 19.23 6.07
N SER A 151 -0.17 18.10 6.72
CA SER A 151 0.55 16.84 6.65
C SER A 151 0.17 16.02 5.42
N GLY A 152 1.15 15.34 4.83
CA GLY A 152 0.88 14.47 3.69
C GLY A 152 2.14 14.09 2.93
N TRP A 153 1.93 13.65 1.70
CA TRP A 153 2.96 13.08 0.84
C TRP A 153 2.76 13.56 -0.60
N ALA A 154 3.84 13.58 -1.37
CA ALA A 154 3.75 13.68 -2.83
C ALA A 154 4.42 12.48 -3.49
N TRP A 155 3.83 12.00 -4.57
CA TRP A 155 4.14 10.72 -5.18
C TRP A 155 4.32 10.87 -6.68
N LEU A 156 5.27 10.12 -7.22
CA LEU A 156 5.25 9.66 -8.60
C LEU A 156 4.70 8.24 -8.57
N ALA A 157 3.69 7.96 -9.39
CA ALA A 157 3.09 6.64 -9.48
C ALA A 157 2.88 6.24 -10.95
N TYR A 158 2.85 4.94 -11.21
CA TYR A 158 2.41 4.37 -12.49
C TYR A 158 0.94 3.99 -12.39
N LYS A 159 0.10 4.70 -13.14
CA LYS A 159 -1.32 4.39 -13.32
C LYS A 159 -1.43 3.36 -14.44
N ALA A 160 -1.49 2.08 -14.05
CA ALA A 160 -1.67 0.99 -14.99
C ALA A 160 -3.12 0.85 -15.45
N ASN A 161 -4.08 1.14 -14.56
CA ASN A 161 -5.49 0.78 -14.75
C ASN A 161 -6.42 1.99 -14.66
N ARG A 162 -7.57 1.86 -15.33
CA ARG A 162 -8.76 2.66 -15.10
C ARG A 162 -9.53 2.04 -13.94
N LEU A 163 -9.51 2.70 -12.78
CA LEU A 163 -10.41 2.31 -11.71
C LEU A 163 -11.86 2.69 -12.05
N ASP A 164 -12.77 1.73 -11.88
CA ASP A 164 -14.19 2.03 -11.77
C ASP A 164 -14.45 2.80 -10.47
N MET A 165 -15.16 3.92 -10.60
CA MET A 165 -15.30 4.99 -9.62
C MET A 165 -16.18 4.63 -8.40
N GLU A 166 -16.12 3.40 -7.90
CA GLU A 166 -16.72 3.02 -6.61
C GLU A 166 -15.74 3.07 -5.44
N ASN A 167 -14.43 2.97 -5.70
CA ASN A 167 -13.41 3.18 -4.68
C ASN A 167 -13.10 4.68 -4.58
N ALA A 168 -13.31 5.23 -3.38
CA ALA A 168 -13.41 6.66 -3.12
C ALA A 168 -12.25 7.50 -3.69
N VAL A 169 -12.65 8.59 -4.35
CA VAL A 169 -11.85 9.74 -4.78
C VAL A 169 -10.52 9.35 -5.42
N ASN A 170 -10.58 8.81 -6.64
CA ASN A 170 -9.42 8.85 -7.52
C ASN A 170 -9.07 10.34 -7.77
N PRO A 171 -7.86 10.81 -7.39
CA PRO A 171 -7.49 12.21 -7.58
C PRO A 171 -7.43 12.63 -9.06
N TRP A 172 -7.36 11.67 -9.99
CA TRP A 172 -7.32 11.92 -11.44
C TRP A 172 -8.09 10.87 -12.24
N PRO A 173 -9.41 11.07 -12.47
CA PRO A 173 -10.10 10.34 -13.52
C PRO A 173 -9.49 10.74 -14.86
N SER A 174 -8.85 9.79 -15.56
CA SER A 174 -8.30 10.00 -16.89
C SER A 174 -8.53 8.74 -17.73
N ASP A 175 -8.96 8.94 -18.97
CA ASP A 175 -9.18 7.90 -19.97
C ASP A 175 -7.89 7.22 -20.44
N LYS A 176 -6.72 7.69 -20.00
CA LYS A 176 -5.41 7.15 -20.39
C LYS A 176 -4.80 6.34 -19.25
N ASP A 177 -4.51 5.08 -19.58
CA ASP A 177 -3.82 4.12 -18.74
C ASP A 177 -2.35 3.97 -19.14
N LYS A 178 -1.58 3.17 -18.38
CA LYS A 178 -0.15 2.91 -18.59
C LYS A 178 0.71 4.18 -18.63
N LYS A 179 0.43 5.13 -17.72
CA LYS A 179 1.14 6.42 -17.63
C LYS A 179 1.66 6.74 -16.24
N LEU A 180 2.70 7.56 -16.20
CA LEU A 180 3.16 8.21 -14.99
C LEU A 180 2.21 9.33 -14.59
N VAL A 181 1.99 9.46 -13.28
CA VAL A 181 1.18 10.51 -12.67
C VAL A 181 1.87 11.05 -11.43
N ILE A 182 1.73 12.35 -11.21
CA ILE A 182 2.08 12.99 -9.95
C ILE A 182 0.80 13.17 -9.14
N VAL A 183 0.81 12.67 -7.90
CA VAL A 183 -0.30 12.82 -6.96
C VAL A 183 0.21 13.30 -5.61
N LYS A 184 -0.61 14.06 -4.90
CA LYS A 184 -0.37 14.40 -3.49
C LYS A 184 -1.51 13.84 -2.65
N SER A 185 -1.20 13.46 -1.42
CA SER A 185 -2.14 12.80 -0.54
C SER A 185 -2.10 13.39 0.87
N PRO A 186 -3.26 13.54 1.53
CA PRO A 186 -3.31 14.03 2.91
C PRO A 186 -2.94 12.93 3.90
N ASN A 187 -2.32 13.34 5.00
CA ASN A 187 -2.04 12.48 6.15
C ASN A 187 -1.34 11.16 5.77
N ALA A 188 -2.02 10.03 5.94
CA ALA A 188 -1.49 8.68 5.71
C ALA A 188 -1.84 8.09 4.34
N VAL A 189 -2.75 8.73 3.59
CA VAL A 189 -3.24 8.21 2.31
C VAL A 189 -2.06 8.02 1.35
N ASN A 190 -2.06 6.91 0.61
CA ASN A 190 -1.05 6.60 -0.38
C ASN A 190 -1.69 6.00 -1.65
N PRO A 191 -0.97 5.91 -2.77
CA PRO A 191 -1.58 5.52 -4.04
C PRO A 191 -2.06 4.06 -4.14
N LEU A 192 -1.72 3.19 -3.17
CA LEU A 192 -2.20 1.80 -3.15
C LEU A 192 -3.73 1.74 -3.06
N VAL A 193 -4.35 2.67 -2.32
CA VAL A 193 -5.82 2.71 -2.17
C VAL A 193 -6.54 3.15 -3.44
N TRP A 194 -5.78 3.63 -4.43
CA TRP A 194 -6.25 3.99 -5.77
C TRP A 194 -5.75 3.01 -6.84
N ASP A 195 -5.28 1.82 -6.45
CA ASP A 195 -4.71 0.82 -7.36
C ASP A 195 -3.63 1.38 -8.30
N TYR A 196 -2.89 2.38 -7.82
CA TYR A 196 -1.73 2.91 -8.53
C TYR A 196 -0.47 2.27 -7.95
N PHE A 197 0.55 2.09 -8.78
CA PHE A 197 1.84 1.58 -8.34
C PHE A 197 2.75 2.76 -7.93
N PRO A 198 3.03 2.97 -6.63
CA PRO A 198 3.88 4.07 -6.20
C PRO A 198 5.33 3.80 -6.64
N LEU A 199 6.01 4.82 -7.17
CA LEU A 199 7.39 4.71 -7.66
C LEU A 199 8.37 5.55 -6.82
N LEU A 200 7.99 6.78 -6.49
CA LEU A 200 8.75 7.72 -5.66
C LEU A 200 7.80 8.41 -4.68
N THR A 201 8.27 8.68 -3.46
CA THR A 201 7.55 9.53 -2.51
C THR A 201 8.47 10.54 -1.83
N ILE A 202 7.89 11.65 -1.41
CA ILE A 202 8.50 12.60 -0.47
C ILE A 202 7.54 12.84 0.70
N ASP A 203 8.06 12.72 1.92
CA ASP A 203 7.34 13.06 3.14
C ASP A 203 7.32 14.60 3.31
N VAL A 204 6.13 15.21 3.34
CA VAL A 204 5.98 16.66 3.59
C VAL A 204 5.31 16.96 4.93
N TRP A 205 5.23 15.98 5.81
CA TRP A 205 5.00 16.22 7.24
C TRP A 205 6.17 17.03 7.81
N GLU A 206 5.87 17.97 8.71
CA GLU A 206 6.90 18.85 9.28
C GLU A 206 8.02 18.06 9.97
N HIS A 207 7.73 16.93 10.62
CA HIS A 207 8.76 16.11 11.26
C HIS A 207 9.86 15.61 10.30
N ALA A 208 9.60 15.56 8.99
CA ALA A 208 10.56 15.09 7.99
C ALA A 208 11.64 16.12 7.64
N TYR A 209 11.41 17.41 7.95
CA TYR A 209 12.31 18.49 7.53
C TYR A 209 12.48 19.62 8.56
N TYR A 210 11.69 19.69 9.63
CA TYR A 210 11.67 20.87 10.49
C TYR A 210 13.00 21.11 11.24
N LEU A 211 13.71 20.03 11.60
CA LEU A 211 15.01 20.14 12.24
C LEU A 211 16.07 20.74 11.30
N ASP A 212 15.99 20.42 10.01
CA ASP A 212 16.99 20.81 9.01
C ASP A 212 16.62 22.12 8.25
N PHE A 213 15.32 22.37 8.04
CA PHE A 213 14.81 23.45 7.17
C PHE A 213 13.77 24.37 7.83
N GLN A 214 13.24 24.01 9.01
CA GLN A 214 12.16 24.73 9.69
C GLN A 214 10.97 24.96 8.75
N ASN A 215 10.52 26.20 8.54
CA ASN A 215 9.39 26.52 7.66
C ASN A 215 9.72 26.45 6.16
N ARG A 216 10.99 26.20 5.77
CA ARG A 216 11.46 26.26 4.38
C ARG A 216 11.22 24.93 3.66
N ARG A 217 9.97 24.47 3.65
CA ARG A 217 9.54 23.27 2.92
C ARG A 217 10.01 23.28 1.44
N PRO A 218 9.94 24.39 0.68
CA PRO A 218 10.43 24.41 -0.71
C PRO A 218 11.93 24.11 -0.85
N ASP A 219 12.75 24.52 0.12
CA ASP A 219 14.19 24.25 0.13
C ASP A 219 14.45 22.76 0.40
N TYR A 220 13.72 22.16 1.35
CA TYR A 220 13.76 20.72 1.62
C TYR A 220 13.38 19.91 0.37
N ILE A 221 12.28 20.24 -0.29
CA ILE A 221 11.82 19.55 -1.50
C ILE A 221 12.87 19.66 -2.61
N SER A 222 13.49 20.83 -2.78
CA SER A 222 14.54 21.03 -3.79
C SER A 222 15.77 20.19 -3.49
N MET A 223 16.25 20.23 -2.24
CA MET A 223 17.37 19.41 -1.78
C MET A 223 17.08 17.91 -1.98
N PHE A 224 15.88 17.45 -1.62
CA PHE A 224 15.47 16.06 -1.76
C PHE A 224 15.63 15.58 -3.21
N MET A 225 15.05 16.31 -4.16
CA MET A 225 15.12 15.95 -5.59
C MET A 225 16.55 16.02 -6.13
N GLU A 226 17.35 16.96 -5.67
CA GLU A 226 18.69 17.22 -6.21
C GLU A 226 19.78 16.33 -5.62
N LYS A 227 19.59 15.79 -4.41
CA LYS A 227 20.65 15.15 -3.62
C LYS A 227 20.31 13.80 -3.02
N LEU A 228 19.03 13.45 -2.88
CA LEU A 228 18.62 12.27 -2.12
C LEU A 228 17.93 11.20 -2.94
N VAL A 229 17.14 11.55 -3.97
CA VAL A 229 16.35 10.58 -4.73
C VAL A 229 17.19 9.44 -5.29
N SER A 230 16.75 8.20 -5.04
CA SER A 230 17.33 6.99 -5.61
C SER A 230 16.62 6.63 -6.92
N TRP A 231 17.08 7.17 -8.05
CA TRP A 231 16.49 6.87 -9.36
C TRP A 231 16.56 5.39 -9.74
N GLU A 232 17.54 4.64 -9.21
CA GLU A 232 17.64 3.18 -9.34
C GLU A 232 16.47 2.47 -8.68
N ALA A 233 16.09 2.88 -7.46
CA ALA A 233 14.94 2.32 -6.76
C ALA A 233 13.63 2.64 -7.50
N VAL A 234 13.49 3.87 -8.00
CA VAL A 234 12.33 4.30 -8.79
C VAL A 234 12.23 3.47 -10.09
N SER A 235 13.36 3.25 -10.78
CA SER A 235 13.40 2.45 -12.02
C SER A 235 13.05 0.98 -11.73
N ALA A 236 13.62 0.38 -10.68
CA ALA A 236 13.31 -1.00 -10.29
C ALA A 236 11.82 -1.18 -9.92
N ARG A 237 11.19 -0.17 -9.30
CA ARG A 237 9.76 -0.16 -9.01
C ARG A 237 8.91 -0.02 -10.29
N LEU A 238 9.35 0.77 -11.27
CA LEU A 238 8.67 0.90 -12.56
C LEU A 238 8.63 -0.44 -13.29
N GLU A 239 9.76 -1.16 -13.36
CA GLU A 239 9.82 -2.48 -13.98
C GLU A 239 8.86 -3.46 -13.32
N LYS A 240 8.85 -3.51 -11.98
CA LYS A 240 7.92 -4.34 -11.21
C LYS A 240 6.46 -3.96 -11.47
N ALA A 241 6.15 -2.67 -11.46
CA ALA A 241 4.80 -2.16 -11.71
C ALA A 241 4.28 -2.57 -13.09
N LYS A 242 5.13 -2.45 -14.12
CA LYS A 242 4.78 -2.87 -15.49
C LYS A 242 4.61 -4.38 -15.60
N ALA A 243 5.48 -5.18 -14.96
CA ALA A 243 5.36 -6.63 -14.95
C ALA A 243 4.05 -7.07 -14.27
N GLN A 244 3.75 -6.51 -13.10
CA GLN A 244 2.51 -6.79 -12.37
C GLN A 244 1.26 -6.37 -13.16
N ALA A 245 1.30 -5.22 -13.84
CA ALA A 245 0.22 -4.80 -14.71
C ALA A 245 0.00 -5.78 -15.88
N ALA A 246 1.08 -6.24 -16.53
CA ALA A 246 1.00 -7.21 -17.61
C ALA A 246 0.46 -8.58 -17.14
N GLU A 247 0.92 -9.06 -15.97
CA GLU A 247 0.41 -10.30 -15.37
C GLU A 247 -1.09 -10.22 -15.06
N ARG A 248 -1.55 -9.08 -14.52
CA ARG A 248 -2.98 -8.84 -14.27
C ARG A 248 -3.80 -8.85 -15.55
N GLU A 249 -3.33 -8.21 -16.63
CA GLU A 249 -4.03 -8.22 -17.92
C GLU A 249 -4.18 -9.64 -18.48
N ILE A 250 -3.14 -10.47 -18.37
CA ILE A 250 -3.17 -11.87 -18.80
C ILE A 250 -4.21 -12.65 -17.98
N GLU A 251 -4.23 -12.44 -16.66
CA GLU A 251 -5.17 -13.12 -15.77
C GLU A 251 -6.63 -12.68 -16.00
N GLU A 252 -6.87 -11.39 -16.23
CA GLU A 252 -8.20 -10.87 -16.60
C GLU A 252 -8.67 -11.42 -17.94
N GLU A 253 -7.78 -11.54 -18.93
CA GLU A 253 -8.12 -12.16 -20.21
C GLU A 253 -8.41 -13.66 -20.05
N ARG A 254 -7.67 -14.36 -19.19
CA ARG A 254 -7.93 -15.78 -18.86
C ARG A 254 -9.29 -15.93 -18.20
N ARG A 255 -9.59 -15.13 -17.18
CA ARG A 255 -10.88 -15.15 -16.48
C ARG A 255 -12.04 -14.85 -17.42
N ARG A 256 -11.89 -13.87 -18.32
CA ARG A 256 -12.93 -13.55 -19.30
C ARG A 256 -13.20 -14.71 -20.26
N LYS A 257 -12.17 -15.43 -20.69
CA LYS A 257 -12.34 -16.63 -21.54
C LYS A 257 -13.02 -17.77 -20.78
N GLU A 258 -12.68 -17.99 -19.51
CA GLU A 258 -13.34 -18.98 -18.66
C GLU A 258 -14.82 -18.64 -18.45
N GLU A 259 -15.14 -17.36 -18.20
CA GLU A 259 -16.52 -16.88 -18.08
C GLU A 259 -17.30 -17.02 -19.43
N GLU A 260 -16.66 -16.74 -20.57
CA GLU A 260 -17.25 -16.92 -21.91
C GLU A 260 -17.48 -18.40 -22.24
N GLU A 261 -16.58 -19.31 -21.84
CA GLU A 261 -16.71 -20.76 -22.02
C GLU A 261 -17.82 -21.36 -21.14
N GLU A 262 -17.85 -21.02 -19.84
CA GLU A 262 -18.91 -21.46 -18.91
C GLU A 262 -20.29 -20.98 -19.38
N GLN A 263 -20.38 -19.76 -19.92
CA GLN A 263 -21.63 -19.20 -20.43
C GLN A 263 -22.06 -19.86 -21.76
N SER A 264 -21.11 -20.33 -22.57
CA SER A 264 -21.40 -21.11 -23.79
C SER A 264 -21.87 -22.53 -23.49
N ASP A 265 -21.30 -23.18 -22.47
CA ASP A 265 -21.72 -24.52 -22.03
C ASP A 265 -23.13 -24.47 -21.39
N ASP A 266 -23.48 -23.39 -20.67
CA ASP A 266 -24.82 -23.19 -20.10
C ASP A 266 -25.87 -22.94 -21.20
N ASP A 267 -25.53 -22.16 -22.24
CA ASP A 267 -26.39 -21.94 -23.42
C ASP A 267 -26.61 -23.24 -24.23
N ASP A 268 -25.57 -24.07 -24.40
CA ASP A 268 -25.70 -25.37 -25.07
C ASP A 268 -26.61 -26.32 -24.26
N VAL A 269 -26.48 -26.36 -22.93
CA VAL A 269 -27.36 -27.16 -22.05
C VAL A 269 -28.82 -26.68 -22.12
N GLN A 270 -29.06 -25.37 -22.20
CA GLN A 270 -30.40 -24.79 -22.37
C GLN A 270 -31.03 -25.23 -23.70
N LEU A 271 -30.25 -25.30 -24.78
CA LEU A 271 -30.71 -25.67 -26.11
C LEU A 271 -31.10 -27.16 -26.24
N TYR A 272 -30.46 -28.04 -25.46
CA TYR A 272 -30.86 -29.46 -25.38
C TYR A 272 -32.10 -29.71 -24.51
N LEU A 273 -32.39 -28.86 -23.53
CA LEU A 273 -33.60 -28.99 -22.69
C LEU A 273 -34.87 -28.54 -23.42
N ASP A 274 -34.76 -27.58 -24.35
CA ASP A 274 -35.90 -27.11 -25.15
C ASP A 274 -36.26 -28.03 -26.32
N SER A 275 -35.42 -29.02 -26.68
CA SER A 275 -35.72 -29.98 -27.76
C SER A 275 -36.51 -31.22 -27.34
N ASP A 276 -36.70 -31.45 -26.04
CA ASP A 276 -37.33 -32.68 -25.49
C ASP A 276 -38.80 -32.51 -25.06
N THR A 277 -39.46 -31.40 -25.41
CA THR A 277 -40.87 -31.13 -24.99
C THR A 277 -41.94 -31.18 -26.08
N ASP A 278 -41.65 -31.68 -27.29
CA ASP A 278 -42.68 -31.78 -28.32
C ASP A 278 -42.71 -33.16 -29.00
N ASP A 279 -43.31 -34.14 -28.33
CA ASP A 279 -43.93 -35.26 -29.04
C ASP A 279 -45.29 -35.66 -28.42
N SER A 280 -46.32 -35.04 -29.01
CA SER A 280 -47.63 -35.59 -29.35
C SER A 280 -48.45 -36.36 -28.30
N ASP A 281 -49.27 -35.61 -27.56
CA ASP A 281 -50.60 -36.06 -27.11
C ASP A 281 -51.65 -35.33 -27.98
N SER A 282 -52.20 -36.02 -28.98
CA SER A 282 -53.47 -35.62 -29.61
C SER A 282 -54.19 -36.83 -30.20
N GLU A 283 -55.34 -37.12 -29.56
CA GLU A 283 -56.39 -38.09 -29.90
C GLU A 283 -57.02 -37.90 -31.29
#